data_AF-A0A7V9PBY4-F1
#
_entry.id   AF-A0A7V9PBY4-F1
#
_cell.length_a   1.000
_cell.length_b   1.000
_cell.length_c   1.000
_cell.angle_alpha   90.00
_cell.angle_beta   90.00
_cell.angle_gamma   90.00
#
_symmetry.space_group_name_H-M   'P 1'
#
loop_
_entity.id
_entity.type
_entity.pdbx_description
1 polymer ?
#
loop_
_entity_poly.entity_id
_entity_poly.type
_entity_poly.pdbx_seq_one_letter_code
_entity_poly.pdbx_strand_id
1 'polypeptide(L)'
;MARRTSPRQAVLFGITGVVLGLGVLVGFAVLASRGDVEANLGEDVFEAGRTGSQAPAIERDGPLLLADVAGGDRDVYLQHVGSDEERGWFAFDARVRGASRECTIEWQADDEEFEDPCDGRRYPADGEGLRQADVDVDDGGLLVNLRTE
;
A
#
# COMPACT_ATOMS: atom_id res chain seq x y z
N MET A 1 8.58 54.07 42.16
CA MET A 1 7.93 53.36 43.29
C MET A 1 8.19 51.87 43.11
N ALA A 2 9.12 51.29 43.88
CA ALA A 2 9.40 49.86 43.83
C ALA A 2 8.25 49.09 44.48
N ARG A 3 7.46 48.38 43.68
CA ARG A 3 6.36 47.53 44.16
C ARG A 3 7.01 46.38 44.93
N ARG A 4 7.02 46.42 46.27
CA ARG A 4 7.39 45.27 47.10
C ARG A 4 6.37 44.18 46.81
N THR A 5 6.70 43.25 45.93
CA THR A 5 5.98 41.99 45.84
C THR A 5 6.14 41.33 47.20
N SER A 6 5.04 41.25 47.96
CA SER A 6 5.04 40.50 49.21
C SER A 6 5.45 39.06 48.89
N PRO A 7 6.24 38.38 49.75
CA PRO A 7 6.67 37.01 49.50
C PRO A 7 5.47 36.07 49.25
N ARG A 8 4.31 36.39 49.82
CA ARG A 8 3.03 35.71 49.56
C ARG A 8 2.54 35.87 48.13
N GLN A 9 2.66 37.05 47.52
CA GLN A 9 2.33 37.26 46.11
C GLN A 9 3.31 36.54 45.17
N ALA A 10 4.61 36.55 45.48
CA ALA A 10 5.60 35.84 44.67
C ALA A 10 5.34 34.32 44.66
N VAL A 11 5.01 33.74 45.83
CA VAL A 11 4.63 32.33 45.94
C VAL A 11 3.34 32.03 45.18
N LEU A 12 2.32 32.91 45.25
CA LEU A 12 1.07 32.73 44.51
C LEU A 12 1.26 32.71 42.99
N PHE A 13 2.11 33.61 42.47
CA PHE A 13 2.43 33.65 41.04
C PHE A 13 3.22 32.42 40.59
N GLY A 14 4.17 31.95 41.42
CA GLY A 14 4.93 30.72 41.14
C GLY A 14 4.03 29.49 41.07
N ILE A 15 3.13 29.31 42.04
CA ILE A 15 2.18 28.18 42.05
C ILE A 15 1.25 28.24 40.85
N THR A 16 0.69 29.41 40.54
CA THR A 16 -0.20 29.58 39.38
C THR A 16 0.50 29.21 38.07
N GLY A 17 1.75 29.63 37.89
CA GLY A 17 2.55 29.28 36.71
C GLY A 17 2.80 27.78 36.57
N VAL A 18 3.12 27.09 37.67
CA VAL A 18 3.33 25.64 37.69
C VAL A 18 2.05 24.89 37.35
N VAL A 19 0.91 25.29 37.92
CA VAL A 19 -0.39 24.65 37.67
C VAL A 19 -0.81 24.84 36.21
N LEU A 20 -0.64 26.03 35.65
CA LEU A 20 -0.91 26.29 34.24
C LEU A 20 0.02 25.48 33.32
N GLY A 21 1.31 25.44 33.62
CA GLY A 21 2.28 24.66 32.86
C GLY A 21 1.97 23.16 32.86
N LEU A 22 1.63 22.60 34.03
CA LEU A 22 1.19 21.21 34.13
C LEU A 22 -0.12 20.97 33.37
N GLY A 23 -1.08 21.90 33.45
CA GLY A 23 -2.33 21.81 32.73
C GLY A 23 -2.13 21.77 31.21
N VAL A 24 -1.22 22.59 30.68
CA VAL A 24 -0.87 22.57 29.26
C VAL A 24 -0.20 21.24 28.87
N LEU A 25 0.77 20.77 29.66
CA LEU A 25 1.47 19.51 29.40
C LEU A 25 0.51 18.29 29.41
N VAL A 26 -0.36 18.21 30.41
CA VAL A 26 -1.37 17.15 30.51
C VAL A 26 -2.38 17.28 29.37
N GLY A 27 -2.80 18.51 29.02
CA GLY A 27 -3.68 18.77 27.88
C GLY A 27 -3.09 18.25 26.57
N PHE A 28 -1.81 18.54 26.30
CA PHE A 28 -1.10 18.02 25.13
C PHE A 28 -0.96 16.49 25.17
N ALA A 29 -0.65 15.90 26.32
CA ALA A 29 -0.52 14.45 26.47
C ALA A 29 -1.85 13.72 26.19
N VAL A 30 -2.97 14.26 26.69
CA VAL A 30 -4.31 13.72 26.43
C VAL A 30 -4.72 13.88 24.97
N LEU A 31 -4.35 15.00 24.34
CA LEU A 31 -4.64 15.22 22.92
C LEU A 31 -3.82 14.27 22.03
N ALA A 32 -2.54 14.06 22.37
CA ALA A 32 -1.67 13.11 21.70
C ALA A 32 -2.13 11.66 21.91
N SER A 33 -2.60 11.30 23.12
CA SER A 33 -3.08 9.94 23.40
C SER A 33 -4.46 9.64 22.80
N ARG A 34 -5.18 10.65 22.31
CA ARG A 34 -6.46 10.51 21.58
C ARG A 34 -6.27 10.48 20.07
N GLY A 35 -5.03 10.57 19.60
CA GLY A 35 -4.70 10.46 18.20
C GLY A 35 -4.77 9.02 17.73
N ASP A 36 -5.97 8.53 17.45
CA ASP A 36 -6.18 7.61 16.33
C ASP A 36 -5.92 8.43 15.05
N VAL A 37 -4.66 8.81 14.84
CA VAL A 37 -4.22 9.30 13.55
C VAL A 37 -3.79 8.05 12.82
N GLU A 38 -4.74 7.42 12.12
CA GLU A 38 -4.42 6.52 11.01
C GLU A 38 -3.53 7.33 10.07
N ALA A 39 -2.23 7.20 10.26
CA ALA A 39 -1.25 7.69 9.33
C ALA A 39 -1.48 6.87 8.06
N ASN A 40 -2.26 7.42 7.13
CA ASN A 40 -2.39 6.92 5.78
C ASN A 40 -1.05 7.16 5.09
N LEU A 41 -0.09 6.28 5.39
CA LEU A 41 1.24 6.23 4.80
C LEU A 41 1.12 5.59 3.41
N GLY A 42 0.52 6.34 2.48
CA GLY A 42 0.23 5.89 1.12
C GLY A 42 -1.17 5.29 0.99
N GLU A 43 -1.75 5.46 -0.20
CA GLU A 43 -2.93 4.71 -0.61
C GLU A 43 -2.47 3.27 -0.87
N ASP A 44 -3.12 2.29 -0.24
CA ASP A 44 -2.79 0.86 -0.42
C ASP A 44 -3.27 0.29 -1.75
N VAL A 45 -3.87 1.17 -2.54
CA VAL A 45 -4.39 0.94 -3.87
C VAL A 45 -3.40 1.57 -4.83
N PHE A 46 -2.86 0.75 -5.71
CA PHE A 46 -2.00 1.19 -6.79
C PHE A 46 -2.85 1.50 -8.03
N GLU A 47 -2.81 2.75 -8.51
CA GLU A 47 -3.44 3.12 -9.77
C GLU A 47 -2.58 2.65 -10.94
N ALA A 48 -3.01 1.58 -11.61
CA ALA A 48 -2.27 0.94 -12.71
C ALA A 48 -2.55 1.56 -14.09
N GLY A 49 -3.23 2.71 -14.14
CA GLY A 49 -3.56 3.44 -15.36
C GLY A 49 -4.95 3.11 -15.91
N ARG A 50 -5.13 3.28 -17.22
CA ARG A 50 -6.45 3.17 -17.88
C ARG A 50 -6.63 1.83 -18.58
N THR A 51 -7.80 1.22 -18.44
CA THR A 51 -8.18 -0.05 -19.09
C THR A 51 -7.90 -0.06 -20.59
N GLY A 52 -8.40 0.94 -21.31
CA GLY A 52 -8.22 1.03 -22.78
C GLY A 52 -6.80 1.32 -23.25
N SER A 53 -5.87 1.59 -22.34
CA SER A 53 -4.43 1.63 -22.66
C SER A 53 -3.70 0.37 -22.22
N GLN A 54 -4.08 -0.20 -21.08
CA GLN A 54 -3.39 -1.33 -20.49
C GLN A 54 -3.80 -2.65 -21.13
N ALA A 55 -5.07 -2.88 -21.45
CA ALA A 55 -5.52 -4.13 -22.05
C ALA A 55 -4.83 -4.40 -23.41
N PRO A 56 -4.82 -3.44 -24.37
CA PRO A 56 -4.09 -3.63 -25.63
C PRO A 56 -2.57 -3.68 -25.47
N ALA A 57 -2.02 -3.07 -24.41
CA ALA A 57 -0.59 -3.16 -24.12
C ALA A 57 -0.22 -4.56 -23.63
N ILE A 58 -1.02 -5.11 -22.72
CA ILE A 58 -0.85 -6.45 -22.17
C ILE A 58 -1.05 -7.52 -23.23
N GLU A 59 -2.08 -7.39 -24.09
CA GLU A 59 -2.29 -8.32 -25.21
C GLU A 59 -1.07 -8.37 -26.15
N ARG A 60 -0.39 -7.24 -26.36
CA ARG A 60 0.75 -7.13 -27.28
C ARG A 60 2.08 -7.50 -26.64
N ASP A 61 2.32 -7.02 -25.42
CA ASP A 61 3.64 -7.00 -24.78
C ASP A 61 3.72 -7.99 -23.59
N GLY A 62 2.59 -8.58 -23.18
CA GLY A 62 2.47 -9.48 -22.04
C GLY A 62 2.09 -8.77 -20.73
N PRO A 63 1.85 -9.55 -19.66
CA PRO A 63 1.46 -9.04 -18.35
C PRO A 63 2.47 -8.05 -17.74
N LEU A 64 1.95 -7.06 -17.02
CA LEU A 64 2.74 -5.97 -16.44
C LEU A 64 3.24 -6.35 -15.04
N LEU A 65 4.56 -6.38 -14.85
CA LEU A 65 5.16 -6.58 -13.53
C LEU A 65 5.16 -5.27 -12.73
N LEU A 66 4.40 -5.25 -11.65
CA LEU A 66 4.37 -4.20 -10.64
C LEU A 66 5.34 -4.57 -9.51
N ALA A 67 6.59 -4.12 -9.62
CA ALA A 67 7.64 -4.44 -8.65
C ALA A 67 7.51 -3.63 -7.35
N ASP A 68 7.73 -4.28 -6.21
CA ASP A 68 7.92 -3.60 -4.92
C ASP A 68 9.30 -2.93 -4.91
N VAL A 69 9.31 -1.65 -5.25
CA VAL A 69 10.52 -0.81 -5.32
C VAL A 69 11.09 -0.45 -3.95
N ALA A 70 10.32 -0.62 -2.87
CA ALA A 70 10.84 -0.44 -1.51
C ALA A 70 11.71 -1.61 -1.05
N GLY A 71 11.90 -2.62 -1.91
CA GLY A 71 12.69 -3.81 -1.61
C GLY A 71 11.94 -4.85 -0.79
N GLY A 72 10.60 -4.73 -0.73
CA GLY A 72 9.75 -5.73 -0.11
C GLY A 72 9.54 -6.96 -1.00
N ASP A 73 8.57 -7.78 -0.60
CA ASP A 73 8.31 -9.09 -1.20
C ASP A 73 7.02 -9.14 -2.02
N ARG A 74 6.43 -7.98 -2.35
CA ARG A 74 5.11 -7.84 -2.98
C ARG A 74 5.21 -7.44 -4.44
N ASP A 75 6.00 -8.18 -5.19
CA ASP A 75 5.98 -8.08 -6.65
C ASP A 75 4.68 -8.73 -7.15
N VAL A 76 3.92 -8.03 -7.98
CA VAL A 76 2.61 -8.47 -8.46
C VAL A 76 2.57 -8.35 -9.98
N TYR A 77 2.00 -9.33 -10.68
CA TYR A 77 1.64 -9.19 -12.08
C TYR A 77 0.24 -8.62 -12.20
N LEU A 78 0.06 -7.63 -13.08
CA LEU A 78 -1.23 -7.21 -13.59
C LEU A 78 -1.43 -7.84 -14.97
N GLN A 79 -2.54 -8.55 -15.13
CA GLN A 79 -2.92 -9.26 -16.35
C GLN A 79 -4.33 -8.88 -16.77
N HIS A 80 -4.57 -8.91 -18.08
CA HIS A 80 -5.88 -8.84 -18.68
C HIS A 80 -6.12 -10.07 -19.56
N VAL A 81 -7.26 -10.73 -19.39
CA VAL A 81 -7.66 -11.90 -20.19
C VAL A 81 -9.06 -11.68 -20.75
N GLY A 82 -9.17 -11.74 -22.07
CA GLY A 82 -10.42 -11.61 -22.80
C GLY A 82 -10.47 -10.35 -23.67
N SER A 83 -11.59 -10.14 -24.35
CA SER A 83 -11.74 -9.08 -25.37
C SER A 83 -12.37 -7.78 -24.84
N ASP A 84 -12.81 -7.76 -23.59
CA ASP A 84 -13.49 -6.62 -23.00
C ASP A 84 -12.53 -5.87 -22.09
N GLU A 85 -12.16 -4.65 -22.46
CA GLU A 85 -11.18 -3.84 -21.74
C GLU A 85 -11.62 -3.52 -20.30
N GLU A 86 -12.91 -3.55 -19.97
CA GLU A 86 -13.41 -3.24 -18.61
C GLU A 86 -13.55 -4.49 -17.72
N ARG A 87 -13.29 -5.70 -18.24
CA ARG A 87 -13.48 -6.96 -17.51
C ARG A 87 -12.28 -7.89 -17.70
N GLY A 88 -12.16 -8.93 -16.87
CA GLY A 88 -11.09 -9.93 -17.00
C GLY A 88 -9.73 -9.42 -16.52
N TRP A 89 -9.72 -8.57 -15.50
CA TRP A 89 -8.51 -8.07 -14.86
C TRP A 89 -8.12 -8.96 -13.69
N PHE A 90 -6.83 -9.28 -13.62
CA PHE A 90 -6.25 -10.12 -12.57
C PHE A 90 -4.99 -9.46 -12.05
N ALA A 91 -4.80 -9.50 -10.73
CA ALA A 91 -3.55 -9.15 -10.10
C ALA A 91 -3.15 -10.29 -9.16
N PHE A 92 -1.91 -10.76 -9.24
CA PHE A 92 -1.45 -11.86 -8.40
C PHE A 92 0.05 -11.79 -8.11
N ASP A 93 0.46 -12.41 -7.00
CA ASP A 93 1.87 -12.47 -6.59
C ASP A 93 2.73 -13.02 -7.74
N ALA A 94 3.81 -12.31 -8.05
CA ALA A 94 4.77 -12.68 -9.10
C ALA A 94 5.68 -13.84 -8.69
N ARG A 95 5.45 -14.47 -7.54
CA ARG A 95 6.16 -15.65 -7.06
C ARG A 95 5.37 -16.39 -6.00
N VAL A 96 5.69 -17.67 -5.81
CA VAL A 96 5.13 -18.45 -4.71
C VAL A 96 5.51 -17.84 -3.36
N ARG A 97 4.57 -17.85 -2.41
CA ARG A 97 4.79 -17.34 -1.05
C ARG A 97 6.00 -18.02 -0.40
N GLY A 98 6.97 -17.20 0.03
CA GLY A 98 8.21 -17.66 0.66
C GLY A 98 9.33 -18.03 -0.31
N ALA A 99 9.10 -18.00 -1.62
CA ALA A 99 10.15 -18.12 -2.62
C ALA A 99 11.02 -16.85 -2.67
N SER A 100 12.29 -17.01 -3.06
CA SER A 100 13.19 -15.88 -3.27
C SER A 100 12.80 -15.09 -4.52
N ARG A 101 13.22 -13.82 -4.60
CA ARG A 101 12.90 -12.94 -5.73
C ARG A 101 13.48 -13.42 -7.07
N GLU A 102 14.51 -14.28 -7.04
CA GLU A 102 15.04 -14.92 -8.26
C GLU A 102 14.07 -15.95 -8.86
N CYS A 103 13.10 -16.45 -8.07
CA CYS A 103 12.02 -17.33 -8.49
C CYS A 103 10.77 -16.54 -8.88
N THR A 104 10.94 -15.34 -9.45
CA THR A 104 9.83 -14.61 -10.05
C THR A 104 9.35 -15.39 -11.25
N ILE A 105 8.07 -15.74 -11.29
CA ILE A 105 7.49 -16.52 -12.38
C ILE A 105 7.60 -15.73 -13.69
N GLU A 106 7.88 -16.43 -14.78
CA GLU A 106 8.17 -15.83 -16.08
C GLU A 106 7.03 -16.10 -17.06
N TRP A 107 6.55 -15.07 -17.73
CA TRP A 107 5.54 -15.19 -18.78
C TRP A 107 6.10 -15.91 -20.01
N GLN A 108 5.47 -17.01 -20.40
CA GLN A 108 5.77 -17.81 -21.58
C GLN A 108 4.78 -17.45 -22.68
N ALA A 109 5.13 -16.45 -23.50
CA ALA A 109 4.23 -15.88 -24.50
C ALA A 109 3.71 -16.89 -25.55
N ASP A 110 4.48 -17.93 -25.88
CA ASP A 110 4.06 -18.96 -26.84
C ASP A 110 2.96 -19.88 -26.29
N ASP A 111 2.96 -20.09 -24.96
CA ASP A 111 2.03 -21.00 -24.26
C ASP A 111 0.90 -20.24 -23.56
N GLU A 112 1.00 -18.91 -23.42
CA GLU A 112 0.11 -18.05 -22.64
C GLU A 112 -0.01 -18.47 -21.16
N GLU A 113 1.11 -18.94 -20.59
CA GLU A 113 1.23 -19.39 -19.21
C GLU A 113 2.40 -18.70 -18.49
N PHE A 114 2.42 -18.74 -17.16
CA PHE A 114 3.60 -18.41 -16.37
C PHE A 114 4.34 -19.67 -15.96
N GLU A 115 5.66 -19.63 -15.94
CA GLU A 115 6.52 -20.72 -15.45
C GLU A 115 7.39 -20.24 -14.29
N ASP A 116 7.39 -20.96 -13.18
CA ASP A 116 8.33 -20.74 -12.08
C ASP A 116 9.72 -21.29 -12.48
N PRO A 117 10.75 -20.43 -12.61
CA PRO A 117 12.06 -20.88 -13.08
C PRO A 117 12.81 -21.76 -12.06
N CYS A 118 12.37 -21.78 -10.80
CA CYS A 118 13.01 -22.53 -9.73
C CYS A 118 12.47 -23.96 -9.58
N ASP A 119 11.17 -24.20 -9.79
CA ASP A 119 10.56 -25.54 -9.68
C ASP A 119 9.89 -26.06 -10.96
N GLY A 120 9.82 -25.24 -12.02
CA GLY A 120 9.24 -25.58 -13.32
C GLY A 120 7.71 -25.66 -13.33
N ARG A 121 7.05 -25.23 -12.25
CA ARG A 121 5.58 -25.24 -12.20
C ARG A 121 5.01 -24.19 -13.12
N ARG A 122 3.88 -24.53 -13.74
CA ARG A 122 3.15 -23.63 -14.63
C ARG A 122 1.86 -23.14 -14.00
N TYR A 123 1.51 -21.91 -14.33
CA TYR A 123 0.30 -21.23 -13.90
C TYR A 123 -0.41 -20.66 -15.13
N PRO A 124 -1.75 -20.73 -15.20
CA PRO A 124 -2.50 -20.13 -16.29
C PRO A 124 -2.37 -18.61 -16.30
N ALA A 125 -2.79 -17.98 -17.41
CA ALA A 125 -2.71 -16.53 -17.60
C ALA A 125 -3.35 -15.71 -16.47
N ASP A 126 -4.46 -16.16 -15.90
CA ASP A 126 -5.14 -15.49 -14.78
C ASP A 126 -4.44 -15.69 -13.41
N GLY A 127 -3.35 -16.45 -13.37
CA GLY A 127 -2.59 -16.74 -12.17
C GLY A 127 -3.30 -17.68 -11.20
N GLU A 128 -4.25 -18.50 -11.65
CA GLU A 128 -4.88 -19.52 -10.78
C GLU A 128 -3.81 -20.38 -10.09
N GLY A 129 -3.93 -20.54 -8.77
CA GLY A 129 -2.94 -21.22 -7.93
C GLY A 129 -1.88 -20.31 -7.31
N LEU A 130 -1.85 -19.03 -7.68
CA LEU A 130 -1.10 -17.97 -7.00
C LEU A 130 -2.01 -17.18 -6.06
N ARG A 131 -1.40 -16.37 -5.20
CA ARG A 131 -2.15 -15.47 -4.33
C ARG A 131 -2.66 -14.31 -5.16
N GLN A 132 -3.97 -14.13 -5.16
CA GLN A 132 -4.66 -13.08 -5.90
C GLN A 132 -4.76 -11.82 -5.04
N ALA A 133 -4.68 -10.67 -5.71
CA ALA A 133 -4.96 -9.33 -5.21
C ALA A 133 -6.23 -8.80 -5.88
N ASP A 134 -6.99 -7.98 -5.17
CA ASP A 134 -8.23 -7.44 -5.72
C ASP A 134 -7.92 -6.35 -6.76
N VAL A 135 -8.65 -6.38 -7.88
CA VAL A 135 -8.58 -5.35 -8.92
C VAL A 135 -9.97 -4.76 -9.12
N ASP A 136 -10.08 -3.45 -8.90
CA ASP A 136 -11.27 -2.67 -9.14
C ASP A 136 -11.11 -1.83 -10.42
N VAL A 137 -12.19 -1.73 -11.19
CA VAL A 137 -12.29 -0.85 -12.36
C VAL A 137 -13.30 0.25 -12.04
N ASP A 138 -12.84 1.50 -12.01
CA ASP A 138 -13.69 2.68 -11.76
C ASP A 138 -13.46 3.74 -12.85
N ASP A 139 -14.51 4.08 -13.60
CA ASP A 139 -14.45 5.04 -14.73
C ASP A 139 -13.28 4.75 -15.73
N GLY A 140 -13.02 3.46 -15.96
CA GLY A 140 -11.94 2.97 -16.81
C GLY A 140 -10.52 3.12 -16.20
N GLY A 141 -10.41 3.52 -14.94
CA GLY A 141 -9.18 3.46 -14.15
C GLY A 141 -9.03 2.10 -13.47
N LEU A 142 -7.79 1.60 -13.41
CA LEU A 142 -7.43 0.34 -12.77
C LEU A 142 -6.84 0.59 -11.39
N LEU A 143 -7.47 -0.01 -10.38
CA LEU A 143 -7.13 0.12 -8.98
C LEU A 143 -6.76 -1.25 -8.43
N VAL A 144 -5.47 -1.47 -8.13
CA VAL A 144 -4.97 -2.75 -7.60
C VAL A 144 -4.77 -2.65 -6.10
N ASN A 145 -5.47 -3.45 -5.32
CA ASN A 145 -5.36 -3.47 -3.87
C ASN A 145 -4.25 -4.42 -3.42
N LEU A 146 -3.17 -3.86 -2.87
CA LEU A 146 -1.99 -4.64 -2.45
C LEU A 146 -2.06 -5.12 -0.99
N ARG A 147 -3.19 -4.92 -0.31
CA ARG A 147 -3.40 -5.29 1.11
C ARG A 147 -4.06 -6.65 1.33
N THR A 148 -4.52 -7.35 0.29
CA THR A 148 -5.36 -8.53 0.49
C THR A 148 -4.61 -9.64 1.25
N GLU A 149 -5.20 -10.07 2.38
CA GLU A 149 -4.64 -11.01 3.39
C GLU A 149 -4.97 -12.49 3.12
#